data_AF-A0A7J0FA00-F1
#
_entry.id   AF-A0A7J0FA00-F1
#
_cell.length_a   1.000
_cell.length_b   1.000
_cell.length_c   1.000
_cell.angle_alpha   90.00
_cell.angle_beta   90.00
_cell.angle_gamma   90.00
#
_symmetry.space_group_name_H-M   'P 1'
#
loop_
_entity.id
_entity.type
_entity.pdbx_description
1 polymer ?
#
loop_
_entity_poly.entity_id
_entity_poly.type
_entity_poly.pdbx_seq_one_letter_code
_entity_poly.pdbx_strand_id
1 'polypeptide(L)' 'MRLLKVATCNLNQWAMDFDCNLNNIKESITRAKEAGAVIRLGPELEITGYGCEDHFLELDTVTHA' A
#
# COMPACT_ATOMS: atom_id res chain seq x y z
N MET A 1 -12.67 -9.29 26.84
CA MET A 1 -11.88 -9.29 25.57
C MET A 1 -12.69 -8.57 24.50
N ARG A 2 -12.09 -7.67 23.71
CA ARG A 2 -12.78 -6.93 22.63
C ARG A 2 -12.49 -7.62 21.30
N LEU A 3 -13.53 -7.90 20.50
CA LEU A 3 -13.37 -8.42 19.15
C LEU A 3 -12.90 -7.32 18.21
N LEU A 4 -11.90 -7.62 17.38
CA LEU A 4 -11.37 -6.73 16.35
C LEU A 4 -11.53 -7.37 14.98
N LYS A 5 -11.83 -6.55 13.98
CA LYS A 5 -11.78 -6.95 12.57
C LYS A 5 -10.52 -6.38 11.94
N VAL A 6 -9.73 -7.25 11.34
CA VAL A 6 -8.48 -6.91 10.65
C VAL A 6 -8.67 -7.26 9.18
N ALA A 7 -8.26 -6.36 8.29
CA ALA A 7 -8.25 -6.57 6.85
C ALA A 7 -6.82 -6.69 6.35
N THR A 8 -6.60 -7.60 5.41
CA THR A 8 -5.41 -7.64 4.57
C THR A 8 -5.84 -7.40 3.12
N CYS A 9 -4.90 -7.00 2.26
CA CYS A 9 -5.17 -6.77 0.85
C CYS A 9 -4.01 -7.24 -0.03
N ASN A 10 -4.32 -7.52 -1.28
CA ASN A 10 -3.35 -7.73 -2.33
C ASN A 10 -3.57 -6.63 -3.37
N LEU A 11 -2.52 -5.88 -3.70
CA LEU A 11 -2.61 -4.71 -4.58
C LEU A 11 -1.82 -4.95 -5.85
N ASN A 12 -2.35 -4.46 -6.98
CA ASN A 12 -1.67 -4.52 -8.27
C ASN A 12 -0.77 -3.28 -8.43
N GLN A 13 0.28 -3.19 -7.61
CA GLN A 13 1.23 -2.08 -7.64
C GLN A 13 2.17 -2.20 -8.83
N TRP A 14 2.64 -1.05 -9.31
CA TRP A 14 3.63 -0.94 -10.36
C TRP A 14 4.84 -0.18 -9.81
N ALA A 15 6.03 -0.77 -9.98
CA ALA A 15 7.30 -0.12 -9.64
C ALA A 15 7.37 1.32 -10.20
N MET A 16 7.65 2.28 -9.32
CA MET A 16 7.80 3.72 -9.61
C MET A 16 6.52 4.47 -10.05
N ASP A 17 5.35 3.83 -10.09
CA ASP A 17 4.07 4.50 -10.37
C ASP A 17 3.39 4.95 -9.06
N PHE A 18 3.91 6.03 -8.47
CA PHE A 18 3.46 6.55 -7.18
C PHE A 18 1.97 6.94 -7.17
N ASP A 19 1.47 7.51 -8.27
CA ASP A 19 0.07 7.96 -8.36
C ASP A 19 -0.90 6.77 -8.41
N CYS A 20 -0.62 5.76 -9.24
CA CYS A 20 -1.41 4.54 -9.28
C CYS A 20 -1.37 3.80 -7.95
N ASN A 21 -0.17 3.64 -7.39
CA ASN A 21 0.03 2.93 -6.12
C ASN A 21 -0.71 3.61 -4.97
N LEU A 22 -0.65 4.95 -4.89
CA LEU A 22 -1.40 5.74 -3.91
C LEU A 22 -2.91 5.56 -4.04
N ASN A 23 -3.43 5.54 -5.27
CA ASN A 23 -4.86 5.33 -5.51
C ASN A 23 -5.30 3.93 -5.06
N ASN A 24 -4.54 2.89 -5.39
CA ASN A 24 -4.81 1.51 -4.95
C ASN A 24 -4.80 1.38 -3.42
N ILE A 25 -3.83 2.01 -2.74
CA ILE A 25 -3.75 2.02 -1.27
C ILE A 25 -4.99 2.69 -0.68
N LYS A 26 -5.34 3.90 -1.14
CA LYS A 26 -6.51 4.65 -0.67
C LYS A 26 -7.80 3.87 -0.86
N GLU A 27 -7.99 3.26 -2.02
CA GLU A 27 -9.17 2.44 -2.29
C GLU A 27 -9.26 1.25 -1.33
N SER A 28 -8.16 0.54 -1.10
CA SER A 28 -8.16 -0.61 -0.18
C SER A 28 -8.44 -0.20 1.27
N ILE A 29 -7.99 0.99 1.71
CA ILE A 29 -8.29 1.55 3.02
C ILE A 29 -9.79 1.88 3.12
N THR A 30 -10.37 2.49 2.10
CA THR A 30 -11.81 2.78 2.05
C THR A 30 -12.63 1.49 2.19
N ARG A 31 -12.31 0.47 1.39
CA ARG A 31 -12.98 -0.85 1.47
C ARG A 31 -12.82 -1.52 2.85
N ALA A 32 -11.63 -1.42 3.47
CA ALA A 32 -11.39 -1.95 4.80
C ALA A 32 -12.24 -1.24 5.87
N LYS A 33 -12.36 0.09 5.78
CA LYS A 33 -13.21 0.89 6.68
C LYS A 33 -14.69 0.56 6.49
N GLU A 34 -15.17 0.44 5.25
CA GLU A 34 -16.54 0.03 4.93
C GLU A 34 -16.87 -1.36 5.48
N ALA A 35 -15.90 -2.28 5.43
CA ALA A 35 -16.03 -3.60 6.05
C ALA A 35 -15.98 -3.55 7.60
N GLY A 36 -15.72 -2.41 8.23
CA GLY A 36 -15.60 -2.25 9.68
C GLY A 36 -14.29 -2.78 10.25
N ALA A 37 -13.25 -2.91 9.43
CA ALA A 37 -11.91 -3.26 9.92
C ALA A 37 -11.29 -2.07 10.65
N VAL A 38 -10.62 -2.35 11.76
CA VAL A 38 -9.90 -1.33 12.56
C VAL A 38 -8.40 -1.32 12.26
N ILE A 39 -7.90 -2.35 11.58
CA ILE A 39 -6.53 -2.47 11.09
C ILE A 39 -6.64 -2.92 9.64
N ARG A 40 -5.91 -2.24 8.75
CA ARG A 40 -5.68 -2.65 7.36
C ARG A 40 -4.18 -2.90 7.20
N LEU A 41 -3.82 -4.08 6.74
CA LEU A 41 -2.45 -4.47 6.41
C LEU A 41 -2.27 -4.50 4.88
N GLY A 42 -1.26 -3.80 4.39
CA GLY A 42 -0.86 -3.78 2.98
C GLY A 42 0.31 -4.73 2.68
N PRO A 43 0.61 -4.98 1.40
CA PRO A 43 1.82 -5.69 0.99
C PRO A 43 3.10 -4.88 1.28
N GLU A 44 4.23 -5.57 1.24
CA GLU A 44 5.56 -4.95 1.39
C GLU A 44 5.84 -3.93 0.28
N LEU A 45 6.47 -2.81 0.64
CA LEU A 45 6.89 -1.74 -0.28
C LEU A 45 5.74 -1.25 -1.19
N GLU A 46 4.51 -1.20 -0.68
CA GLU A 46 3.33 -0.92 -1.50
C GLU A 46 3.29 0.49 -2.09
N ILE A 47 4.02 1.47 -1.56
CA ILE A 47 4.03 2.84 -2.09
C ILE A 47 4.88 2.92 -3.37
N THR A 48 6.12 2.44 -3.30
CA THR A 48 7.05 2.42 -4.44
C THR A 48 6.71 1.31 -5.44
N GLY A 49 6.12 0.22 -4.94
CA GLY A 49 6.14 -1.08 -5.60
C GLY A 49 7.38 -1.88 -5.19
N TYR A 50 7.21 -3.20 -5.03
CA TYR A 50 8.29 -4.09 -4.58
C TYR A 50 9.45 -4.16 -5.60
N GLY A 51 9.12 -4.28 -6.88
CA GLY A 51 10.09 -4.51 -7.96
C GLY A 51 10.79 -3.26 -8.48
N CYS A 52 11.15 -2.31 -7.61
CA CYS A 52 11.93 -1.13 -8.00
C CYS A 52 13.42 -1.44 -8.18
N GLU A 53 13.94 -2.52 -7.59
CA GLU A 53 15.34 -2.95 -7.74
C GLU A 53 16.34 -1.79 -7.49
N ASP A 54 17.27 -1.53 -8.41
CA ASP A 54 18.29 -0.49 -8.28
C ASP A 54 17.71 0.93 -8.20
N HIS A 55 16.44 1.17 -8.55
CA HIS A 55 15.80 2.46 -8.30
C HIS A 55 15.78 2.81 -6.80
N PHE A 56 15.86 1.82 -5.89
CA PHE A 56 16.02 2.11 -4.46
C PHE A 56 17.32 2.84 -4.12
N LEU A 57 18.30 2.90 -5.03
CA LEU A 57 19.53 3.69 -4.89
C LEU A 57 19.36 5.15 -5.37
N GLU A 58 18.24 5.47 -6.00
CA GLU A 58 17.90 6.81 -6.48
C GLU A 58 17.22 7.62 -5.37
N LEU A 59 17.67 8.87 -5.17
CA LEU A 59 17.04 9.77 -4.19
C LEU A 59 15.57 10.04 -4.52
N ASP A 60 15.21 10.01 -5.80
CA ASP A 60 13.84 10.22 -6.25
C ASP A 60 12.88 9.17 -5.68
N THR A 61 13.28 7.90 -5.60
CA THR A 61 12.43 6.85 -5.02
C THR A 61 12.14 7.12 -3.55
N VAL A 62 13.13 7.58 -2.77
CA VAL A 62 12.94 7.93 -1.36
C VAL A 62 12.11 9.21 -1.20
N THR A 63 12.26 10.16 -2.10
CA THR A 63 11.58 11.46 -2.03
C THR A 63 10.08 11.35 -2.29
N HIS A 64 9.66 10.39 -3.12
CA HIS A 64 8.25 10.19 -3.50
C HIS A 64 7.53 9.07 -2.73
N ALA A 65 8.26 8.29 -1.92
CA ALA A 65 7.72 7.18 -1.11
C ALA A 65 7.02 7.62 0.19
#